data_AF-A0A845S643-F1
#
_entry.id   AF-A0A845S643-F1
#
_cell.length_a   1.000
_cell.length_b   1.000
_cell.length_c   1.000
_cell.angle_alpha   90.00
_cell.angle_beta   90.00
_cell.angle_gamma   90.00
#
_symmetry.space_group_name_H-M   'P 1'
#
loop_
_entity.id
_entity.type
_entity.pdbx_description
1 polymer ?
#
loop_
_entity_poly.entity_id
_entity_poly.type
_entity_poly.pdbx_seq_one_letter_code
_entity_poly.pdbx_strand_id
1 'polypeptide(L)'
;MNFFKSLTFIRTSSPLLAIFLLVSPKISSAAGLSFNVQSRLNPGITTAEGLLSAILNIFIVIATPIIVLFIIYAGFLYVTARGNAEQVQQATRALTYAIIGAVLVLGSVALAQIIKGVVVSFS
;
A
#
# COMPACT_ATOMS: atom_id res chain seq x y z
N MET A 1 19.86 -6.15 -44.72
CA MET A 1 20.07 -6.08 -43.26
C MET A 1 19.95 -4.64 -42.69
N ASN A 2 19.07 -3.78 -43.23
CA ASN A 2 19.00 -2.36 -42.82
C ASN A 2 17.61 -1.91 -42.30
N PHE A 3 16.57 -2.75 -42.40
CA PHE A 3 15.23 -2.41 -41.89
C PHE A 3 15.14 -2.45 -40.35
N PHE A 4 15.90 -3.31 -39.68
CA PHE A 4 15.93 -3.41 -38.21
C PHE A 4 16.62 -2.23 -37.51
N LYS A 5 17.47 -1.49 -38.23
CA LYS A 5 18.16 -0.30 -37.70
C LYS A 5 17.23 0.92 -37.63
N SER A 6 16.18 0.96 -38.47
CA SER A 6 15.16 2.03 -38.45
C SER A 6 14.23 1.91 -37.22
N LEU A 7 13.94 0.68 -36.77
CA LEU A 7 13.06 0.43 -35.61
C LEU A 7 13.72 0.83 -34.27
N THR A 8 15.05 0.72 -34.16
CA THR A 8 15.82 1.21 -33.01
C THR A 8 16.06 2.72 -33.04
N PHE A 9 15.95 3.35 -34.22
CA PHE A 9 16.08 4.79 -34.38
C PHE A 9 14.84 5.56 -33.89
N ILE A 10 13.63 5.03 -34.12
CA ILE A 10 12.37 5.59 -33.58
C ILE A 10 12.34 5.57 -32.03
N ARG A 11 13.03 4.62 -31.40
CA ARG A 11 13.13 4.49 -29.94
C ARG A 11 14.00 5.58 -29.28
N THR A 12 14.86 6.28 -30.03
CA THR A 12 15.89 7.17 -29.45
C THR A 12 15.57 8.66 -29.55
N SER A 13 14.74 9.10 -30.49
CA SER A 13 14.64 10.53 -30.85
C SER A 13 13.40 11.30 -30.35
N SER A 14 12.57 10.72 -29.47
CA SER A 14 11.50 11.47 -28.81
C SER A 14 11.62 11.36 -27.27
N PRO A 15 11.94 12.44 -26.53
CA PRO A 15 11.94 12.41 -25.07
C PRO A 15 10.57 12.08 -24.47
N LEU A 16 9.50 12.18 -25.27
CA LEU A 16 8.15 11.74 -24.94
C LEU A 16 8.03 10.21 -24.76
N LEU A 17 8.74 9.40 -25.56
CA LEU A 17 8.77 7.94 -25.39
C LEU A 17 9.62 7.51 -24.19
N ALA A 18 10.63 8.30 -23.82
CA ALA A 18 11.44 8.06 -22.63
C ALA A 18 10.64 8.32 -21.33
N ILE A 19 9.77 9.33 -21.31
CA ILE A 19 8.81 9.56 -20.20
C ILE A 19 7.77 8.45 -20.18
N PHE A 20 7.27 8.01 -21.35
CA PHE A 20 6.37 6.87 -21.43
C PHE A 20 7.05 5.55 -21.02
N LEU A 21 8.36 5.38 -21.17
CA LEU A 21 9.16 4.25 -20.68
C LEU A 21 9.65 4.38 -19.23
N LEU A 22 9.57 5.58 -18.65
CA LEU A 22 9.70 5.81 -17.21
C LEU A 22 8.36 5.60 -16.48
N VAL A 23 7.23 5.77 -17.18
CA VAL A 23 5.86 5.54 -16.66
C VAL A 23 5.28 4.18 -17.05
N SER A 24 5.76 3.52 -18.11
CA SER A 24 5.50 2.09 -18.24
C SER A 24 6.34 1.39 -17.19
N PRO A 25 5.75 0.54 -16.35
CA PRO A 25 6.54 -0.26 -15.44
C PRO A 25 7.55 -1.01 -16.29
N LYS A 26 8.84 -0.83 -16.01
CA LYS A 26 9.85 -1.80 -16.39
C LYS A 26 9.45 -3.11 -15.69
N ILE A 27 8.55 -3.87 -16.30
CA ILE A 27 8.31 -5.29 -16.03
C ILE A 27 9.51 -6.03 -16.64
N SER A 28 10.67 -5.71 -16.09
CA SER A 28 11.95 -6.39 -16.26
C SER A 28 12.74 -6.12 -14.99
N SER A 29 12.06 -6.24 -13.85
CA SER A 29 12.62 -6.99 -12.75
C SER A 29 11.88 -8.32 -12.77
N ALA A 30 12.58 -9.39 -13.09
CA ALA A 30 12.30 -10.68 -12.49
C ALA A 30 12.53 -10.55 -10.97
N ALA A 31 11.76 -9.70 -10.30
CA ALA A 31 11.36 -9.92 -8.93
C ALA A 31 9.97 -10.49 -9.13
N GLY A 32 9.89 -11.82 -9.17
CA GLY A 32 8.61 -12.46 -8.95
C GLY A 32 8.00 -11.73 -7.78
N LEU A 33 6.81 -11.16 -7.99
CA LEU A 33 5.87 -11.07 -6.89
C LEU A 33 5.56 -12.53 -6.55
N SER A 34 6.51 -13.19 -5.89
CA SER A 34 6.24 -14.26 -4.97
C SER A 34 5.39 -13.59 -3.89
N PHE A 35 4.10 -13.41 -4.19
CA PHE A 35 3.09 -13.69 -3.20
C PHE A 35 3.27 -15.16 -2.86
N ASN A 36 4.30 -15.40 -2.06
CA ASN A 36 4.41 -16.56 -1.25
C ASN A 36 3.29 -16.39 -0.23
N VAL A 37 2.07 -16.68 -0.68
CA VAL A 37 1.09 -17.30 0.17
C VAL A 37 1.64 -18.71 0.40
N GLN A 38 2.79 -18.86 1.10
CA GLN A 38 2.81 -19.91 2.09
C GLN A 38 1.67 -19.46 2.99
N SER A 39 0.52 -20.07 2.79
CA SER A 39 -0.36 -20.35 3.90
C SER A 39 0.55 -21.00 4.93
N ARG A 40 1.12 -20.18 5.82
CA ARG A 40 1.65 -20.59 7.11
C ARG A 40 0.44 -21.02 7.92
N LEU A 41 -0.26 -22.03 7.43
CA LEU A 41 -0.82 -23.05 8.28
C LEU A 41 0.41 -23.69 8.91
N ASN A 42 0.96 -22.97 9.90
CA ASN A 42 1.76 -23.55 10.94
C ASN A 42 1.04 -24.85 11.34
N PRO A 43 1.72 -26.01 11.38
CA PRO A 43 1.14 -27.27 11.82
C PRO A 43 0.92 -27.25 13.35
N GLY A 44 0.29 -26.18 13.83
CA GLY A 44 0.03 -25.83 15.22
C GLY A 44 -1.32 -25.13 15.32
N ILE A 45 -2.35 -25.72 14.70
CA ILE A 45 -3.74 -25.46 15.07
C ILE A 45 -3.95 -26.21 16.40
N THR A 46 -3.34 -25.72 17.48
CA THR A 46 -3.58 -26.21 18.86
C THR A 46 -3.55 -25.08 19.91
N THR A 47 -3.40 -23.82 19.52
CA THR A 47 -3.34 -22.69 20.47
C THR A 47 -4.04 -21.45 19.91
N ALA A 48 -4.74 -20.72 20.80
CA ALA A 48 -5.51 -19.50 20.49
C ALA A 48 -4.69 -18.43 19.72
N GLU A 49 -3.38 -18.44 19.89
CA GLU A 49 -2.43 -17.55 19.20
C GLU A 49 -2.36 -17.75 17.69
N GLY A 50 -2.53 -18.99 17.21
CA GLY A 50 -2.52 -19.30 15.78
C GLY A 50 -3.76 -18.78 15.06
N LEU A 51 -4.93 -18.89 15.72
CA LEU A 51 -6.19 -18.35 15.20
C LEU A 51 -6.15 -16.81 15.18
N LEU A 52 -5.63 -16.20 16.24
CA LEU A 52 -5.47 -14.75 16.32
C LEU A 52 -4.53 -14.23 15.22
N SER A 53 -3.40 -14.89 14.99
CA SER A 53 -2.43 -14.50 13.96
C SER A 53 -2.97 -14.64 12.53
N ALA A 54 -3.80 -15.65 12.28
CA ALA A 54 -4.45 -15.86 10.99
C ALA A 54 -5.49 -14.76 10.69
N ILE A 55 -6.33 -14.44 11.67
CA ILE A 55 -7.30 -13.34 11.56
C ILE A 55 -6.60 -12.00 11.38
N LEU A 56 -5.55 -11.71 12.16
CA LEU A 56 -4.81 -10.46 12.03
C LEU A 56 -4.14 -10.31 10.65
N ASN A 57 -3.59 -11.38 10.07
CA ASN A 57 -3.03 -11.32 8.72
C ASN A 57 -4.08 -10.99 7.66
N ILE A 58 -5.27 -11.62 7.73
CA ILE A 58 -6.37 -11.32 6.81
C ILE A 58 -6.79 -9.85 6.94
N PHE A 59 -6.83 -9.33 8.16
CA PHE A 59 -7.18 -7.94 8.43
C PHE A 59 -6.15 -6.97 7.83
N ILE A 60 -4.84 -7.22 7.98
CA ILE A 60 -3.79 -6.34 7.44
C ILE A 60 -3.83 -6.29 5.90
N VAL A 61 -4.04 -7.44 5.26
CA VAL A 61 -4.12 -7.56 3.79
C VAL A 61 -5.29 -6.75 3.23
N ILE A 62 -6.45 -6.77 3.91
CA ILE A 62 -7.66 -6.06 3.46
C ILE A 62 -7.65 -4.59 3.88
N ALA A 63 -7.11 -4.27 5.06
CA ALA A 63 -7.08 -2.90 5.59
C ALA A 63 -6.18 -1.98 4.75
N THR A 64 -5.07 -2.50 4.22
CA THR A 64 -4.11 -1.70 3.43
C THR A 64 -4.75 -1.00 2.22
N PRO A 65 -5.42 -1.70 1.28
CA PRO A 65 -6.08 -1.04 0.14
C PRO A 65 -7.29 -0.18 0.56
N ILE A 66 -8.01 -0.57 1.61
CA ILE A 66 -9.16 0.20 2.12
C ILE A 66 -8.75 1.59 2.59
N ILE A 67 -7.65 1.69 3.34
CA ILE A 67 -7.14 2.98 3.85
C ILE A 67 -6.78 3.91 2.69
N VAL A 68 -6.11 3.37 1.66
CA VAL A 68 -5.73 4.14 0.47
C VAL A 68 -6.98 4.67 -0.25
N LEU A 69 -8.01 3.83 -0.43
CA LEU A 69 -9.28 4.26 -1.03
C LEU A 69 -9.97 5.36 -0.22
N PHE A 70 -9.97 5.25 1.11
CA PHE A 70 -10.54 6.25 2.00
C PHE A 70 -9.83 7.62 1.89
N ILE A 71 -8.50 7.61 1.80
CA ILE A 71 -7.70 8.84 1.62
C ILE A 71 -8.03 9.49 0.27
N ILE A 72 -8.12 8.70 -0.80
CA ILE A 72 -8.47 9.20 -2.13
C ILE A 72 -9.87 9.81 -2.11
N TYR A 73 -10.86 9.14 -1.51
CA TYR A 73 -12.23 9.63 -1.39
C TYR A 73 -12.30 10.96 -0.61
N ALA A 74 -11.61 11.04 0.54
CA ALA A 74 -11.54 12.27 1.33
C ALA A 74 -10.87 13.42 0.56
N GLY A 75 -9.84 13.12 -0.24
CA GLY A 75 -9.17 14.08 -1.11
C GLY A 75 -10.10 14.62 -2.20
N PHE A 76 -10.87 13.76 -2.87
CA PHE A 76 -11.85 14.19 -3.86
C PHE A 76 -12.93 15.09 -3.24
N LEU A 77 -13.43 14.73 -2.05
CA LEU A 77 -14.43 15.52 -1.34
C LEU A 77 -13.88 16.92 -0.96
N TYR A 78 -12.60 17.02 -0.63
CA TYR A 78 -11.94 18.29 -0.34
C TYR A 78 -11.83 19.19 -1.59
N VAL A 79 -11.50 18.60 -2.74
CA VAL A 79 -11.38 19.33 -4.02
C VAL A 79 -12.74 19.77 -4.56
N THR A 80 -13.79 18.96 -4.42
CA THR A 80 -15.13 19.31 -4.89
C THR A 80 -15.85 20.32 -4.01
N ALA A 81 -15.47 20.47 -2.75
CA ALA A 81 -16.10 21.41 -1.81
C ALA A 81 -16.01 22.88 -2.25
N ARG A 82 -15.05 23.26 -3.12
CA ARG A 82 -14.93 24.56 -3.84
C ARG A 82 -15.23 25.82 -3.00
N GLY A 83 -15.00 25.80 -1.69
CA GLY A 83 -15.22 26.94 -0.80
C GLY A 83 -16.60 27.00 -0.11
N ASN A 84 -17.48 26.01 -0.29
CA ASN A 84 -18.66 25.86 0.57
C ASN A 84 -18.21 25.38 1.96
N ALA A 85 -18.38 26.24 2.97
CA ALA A 85 -17.93 25.98 4.34
C ALA A 85 -18.44 24.66 4.92
N GLU A 86 -19.66 24.24 4.56
CA GLU A 86 -20.27 23.00 5.03
C GLU A 86 -19.55 21.77 4.45
N GLN A 87 -19.31 21.78 3.13
CA GLN A 87 -18.62 20.68 2.44
C GLN A 87 -17.14 20.62 2.81
N VAL A 88 -16.48 21.77 3.01
CA VAL A 88 -15.09 21.82 3.49
C VAL A 88 -14.99 21.22 4.89
N GLN A 89 -15.95 21.52 5.77
CA GLN A 89 -15.97 20.93 7.10
C GLN A 89 -16.20 19.41 7.04
N GLN A 90 -17.09 18.95 6.16
CA GLN A 90 -17.32 17.52 5.96
C GLN A 90 -16.09 16.79 5.38
N ALA A 91 -15.43 17.38 4.39
CA ALA A 91 -14.18 16.86 3.81
C ALA A 91 -13.05 16.79 4.85
N THR A 92 -12.93 17.82 5.69
CA THR A 92 -11.94 17.86 6.78
C THR A 92 -12.20 16.74 7.79
N ARG A 93 -13.46 16.51 8.17
CA ARG A 93 -13.82 15.39 9.06
C ARG A 93 -13.46 14.04 8.42
N ALA A 94 -13.77 13.85 7.14
CA ALA A 94 -13.43 12.64 6.41
C ALA A 94 -11.91 12.40 6.36
N LEU A 95 -11.13 13.46 6.11
CA LEU A 95 -9.66 13.42 6.15
C LEU A 95 -9.14 13.03 7.54
N THR A 96 -9.68 13.64 8.59
CA THR A 96 -9.29 13.31 9.98
C THR A 96 -9.55 11.85 10.29
N TYR A 97 -10.69 11.29 9.88
CA TYR A 97 -10.96 9.86 10.06
C TYR A 97 -9.99 8.97 9.28
N ALA A 98 -9.64 9.35 8.05
CA ALA A 98 -8.64 8.62 7.26
C ALA A 98 -7.25 8.65 7.93
N ILE A 99 -6.85 9.80 8.47
CA ILE A 99 -5.59 9.95 9.21
C ILE A 99 -5.59 9.10 10.48
N ILE A 100 -6.68 9.14 11.26
CA ILE A 100 -6.82 8.31 12.47
C ILE A 100 -6.68 6.83 12.13
N GLY A 101 -7.32 6.37 11.05
CA GLY A 101 -7.19 4.98 10.58
C GLY A 101 -5.75 4.61 10.20
N ALA A 102 -5.06 5.49 9.48
CA ALA A 102 -3.66 5.28 9.11
C ALA A 102 -2.75 5.23 10.35
N VAL A 103 -2.92 6.17 11.29
CA VAL A 103 -2.16 6.23 12.54
C VAL A 103 -2.43 5.00 13.41
N LEU A 104 -3.65 4.48 13.43
CA LEU A 104 -4.00 3.30 14.22
C LEU A 104 -3.27 2.04 13.72
N VAL A 105 -3.18 1.86 12.40
CA VAL A 105 -2.44 0.73 11.82
C VAL A 105 -0.94 0.86 12.07
N LEU A 106 -0.37 2.03 11.80
CA LEU A 106 1.07 2.28 12.01
C LEU A 106 1.43 2.20 13.50
N GLY A 107 0.60 2.77 14.36
CA GLY A 107 0.74 2.75 15.81
C GLY A 107 0.64 1.36 16.40
N SER A 108 -0.26 0.51 15.89
CA SER A 108 -0.38 -0.89 16.32
C SER A 108 0.93 -1.66 16.11
N VAL A 109 1.55 -1.52 14.93
CA VAL A 109 2.82 -2.19 14.63
C VAL A 109 3.95 -1.64 15.49
N ALA A 110 4.03 -0.31 15.64
CA ALA A 110 5.04 0.33 16.48
C ALA A 110 4.96 -0.14 17.94
N LEU A 111 3.76 -0.16 18.53
CA LEU A 111 3.54 -0.63 19.89
C LEU A 111 3.90 -2.11 20.05
N ALA A 112 3.53 -2.96 19.10
CA ALA A 112 3.86 -4.38 19.14
C ALA A 112 5.39 -4.63 19.11
N GLN A 113 6.15 -3.82 18.35
CA GLN A 113 7.61 -3.91 18.31
C GLN A 113 8.24 -3.46 19.63
N ILE A 114 7.72 -2.40 20.26
CA ILE A 114 8.20 -1.93 21.56
C ILE A 114 8.02 -3.04 22.61
N ILE A 115 6.85 -3.65 22.68
CA ILE A 115 6.57 -4.73 23.64
C ILE A 115 7.51 -5.91 23.41
N LYS A 116 7.69 -6.33 22.15
CA LYS A 116 8.64 -7.41 21.79
C LYS A 116 10.07 -7.07 22.19
N GLY A 117 10.50 -5.84 21.93
CA GLY A 117 11.84 -5.36 22.30
C GLY A 117 12.07 -5.47 23.80
N VAL A 118 11.11 -5.01 24.61
CA VAL A 118 11.18 -5.08 26.08
C VAL A 118 11.25 -6.53 26.56
N VAL A 119 10.42 -7.42 26.02
CA VAL A 119 10.41 -8.85 26.41
C VAL A 119 11.73 -9.54 26.05
N VAL A 120 12.29 -9.27 24.87
CA VAL A 120 13.57 -9.85 24.43
C VAL A 120 14.73 -9.38 25.30
N SER A 121 14.73 -8.12 25.76
CA SER A 121 15.79 -7.61 26.64
C SER A 121 15.77 -8.18 28.06
N PHE A 122 14.70 -8.86 28.46
CA PHE A 122 14.60 -9.55 29.75
C PHE A 122 14.84 -11.07 29.66
N SER A 123 15.06 -11.61 28.46
CA SER A 123 15.45 -13.01 28.23
C SER A 123 16.94 -13.12 27.91
#